data_AF-L0F711-F1
#
_entry.id   AF-L0F711-F1
#
_cell.length_a   1.000
_cell.length_b   1.000
_cell.length_c   1.000
_cell.angle_alpha   90.00
_cell.angle_beta   90.00
_cell.angle_gamma   90.00
#
_symmetry.space_group_name_H-M   'P 1'
#
loop_
_entity.id
_entity.type
_entity.pdbx_description
1 polymer ?
#
loop_
_entity_poly.entity_id
_entity_poly.type
_entity_poly.pdbx_seq_one_letter_code
_entity_poly.pdbx_strand_id
1 'polypeptide(L)'
;MIAKNKKIISIFLSVVMLLAACSCAKTSAKKTTDDDLKKFIEKQEVTLANQETSGKDTTNSYYSLGNAALTLDKTRKDSVRYVPLRGPVFLELKDTEGNVWRLDIPENALPYAETISMQLAGDISTDMVSGKLNAGVVLRPEGLQFIIPATLSISGPKASTDKSFVFFGDQSGTHLNFASKKAETDMLSIEIAHFSSYILYTPVSEGEFQQAAEMAAESYKEAVIEARAFLKTPISAPPVPPDYTFMCQDEDGENASEVRNRALDMYIESVVQPEKDLIIKLLASGREVALVGQEQESFYYAGLLQMRNIKKADKLIRTYKNDVDKLIPVMNASLKILKEAQTLGVDISIQPYLDTFSDWMVRAADKKIKEIREEHNYKAMGPAVSLIQSALIFTSDFQVSQDFSRKYLQKLKDAMTFTINYDVSLHSGIANQRMTLKGKVKLSWLDENDEKVFTGKGEGEYVSYSNSSPNTTRIDYPNKYPVNMKFINFSPCDSKTVDVQVDMIGAQTKVWYNPELDQKSSDEYSFVNFMAEQLFQDYKQEDGNYLFQVPFTNNNAVMGSESFTKTASIGYPEEGSASGSITYTIEIKHTPK
;
A
#
# COMPACT_ATOMS: atom_id res chain seq x y z
N MET A 1 11.17 -79.36 0.64
CA MET A 1 10.75 -80.19 -0.51
C MET A 1 9.30 -79.79 -0.85
N ILE A 2 9.12 -79.12 -1.99
CA ILE A 2 7.94 -79.17 -2.89
C ILE A 2 6.57 -78.95 -2.19
N ALA A 3 6.04 -77.72 -2.14
CA ALA A 3 5.31 -77.03 -3.21
C ALA A 3 3.90 -77.59 -3.53
N LYS A 4 2.94 -76.65 -3.44
CA LYS A 4 1.95 -76.30 -4.47
C LYS A 4 0.59 -77.01 -4.52
N ASN A 5 -0.38 -76.14 -4.90
CA ASN A 5 -1.59 -76.35 -5.70
C ASN A 5 -2.88 -76.71 -4.93
N LYS A 6 -4.06 -76.11 -5.19
CA LYS A 6 -4.61 -75.17 -6.20
C LYS A 6 -5.96 -74.68 -5.58
N LYS A 7 -6.34 -73.37 -5.56
CA LYS A 7 -7.05 -72.61 -6.62
C LYS A 7 -8.32 -73.35 -7.10
N ILE A 8 -9.56 -72.83 -7.00
CA ILE A 8 -10.20 -71.94 -8.00
C ILE A 8 -11.73 -71.71 -7.69
N ILE A 9 -12.20 -70.45 -7.80
CA ILE A 9 -13.52 -69.89 -8.22
C ILE A 9 -14.75 -70.08 -7.29
N SER A 10 -15.30 -69.03 -6.64
CA SER A 10 -16.11 -67.86 -7.09
C SER A 10 -17.62 -68.17 -7.16
N ILE A 11 -18.46 -67.29 -6.56
CA ILE A 11 -19.78 -66.78 -7.02
C ILE A 11 -20.81 -66.57 -5.87
N PHE A 12 -21.23 -65.29 -5.73
CA PHE A 12 -22.47 -64.70 -5.14
C PHE A 12 -22.57 -64.67 -3.61
N LEU A 13 -22.52 -63.54 -2.90
CA LEU A 13 -23.21 -62.24 -3.02
C LEU A 13 -24.75 -62.34 -2.97
N SER A 14 -25.32 -62.27 -1.76
CA SER A 14 -26.61 -61.63 -1.41
C SER A 14 -26.83 -61.76 0.12
N VAL A 15 -26.73 -60.67 0.90
CA VAL A 15 -27.87 -59.87 1.43
C VAL A 15 -28.28 -60.30 2.85
N VAL A 16 -27.95 -59.43 3.84
CA VAL A 16 -28.85 -58.85 4.88
C VAL A 16 -29.59 -59.87 5.79
N MET A 17 -29.64 -59.80 7.11
CA MET A 17 -29.27 -58.84 8.14
C MET A 17 -29.35 -59.55 9.50
N LEU A 18 -28.51 -59.09 10.44
CA LEU A 18 -28.75 -58.81 11.86
C LEU A 18 -29.60 -59.74 12.76
N LEU A 19 -29.00 -60.03 13.93
CA LEU A 19 -29.47 -59.93 15.34
C LEU A 19 -28.65 -60.98 16.12
N ALA A 20 -28.00 -60.75 17.26
CA ALA A 20 -27.97 -59.66 18.21
C ALA A 20 -26.68 -59.82 19.03
N ALA A 21 -26.10 -58.73 19.52
CA ALA A 21 -25.18 -58.79 20.66
C ALA A 21 -25.29 -57.51 21.48
N CYS A 22 -26.00 -57.61 22.60
CA CYS A 22 -25.75 -56.77 23.76
C CYS A 22 -24.46 -57.28 24.40
N SER A 23 -23.40 -56.49 24.37
CA SER A 23 -22.39 -56.53 25.43
C SER A 23 -21.74 -55.17 25.56
N CYS A 24 -21.72 -54.69 26.80
CA CYS A 24 -21.31 -53.38 27.24
C CYS A 24 -19.91 -52.98 26.71
N ALA A 25 -19.87 -52.00 25.81
CA ALA A 25 -18.65 -51.29 25.49
C ALA A 25 -18.49 -50.13 26.46
N LYS A 26 -17.52 -50.24 27.38
CA LYS A 26 -16.86 -49.09 27.98
C LYS A 26 -16.39 -48.21 26.83
N THR A 27 -17.03 -47.06 26.62
CA THR A 27 -16.52 -46.00 25.76
C THR A 27 -15.27 -45.44 26.44
N SER A 28 -14.11 -46.07 26.20
CA SER A 28 -12.85 -45.36 26.36
C SER A 28 -12.87 -44.25 25.32
N ALA A 29 -13.08 -43.00 25.76
CA ALA A 29 -12.87 -41.84 24.93
C ALA A 29 -11.47 -41.96 24.33
N LYS A 30 -11.41 -42.18 23.02
CA LYS A 30 -10.16 -42.31 22.28
C LYS A 30 -9.44 -40.96 22.47
N LYS A 31 -8.33 -40.97 23.23
CA LYS A 31 -7.46 -39.82 23.42
C LYS A 31 -7.08 -39.34 22.02
N THR A 32 -7.65 -38.21 21.59
CA THR A 32 -7.28 -37.53 20.35
C THR A 32 -5.81 -37.22 20.47
N THR A 33 -4.96 -37.86 19.67
CA THR A 33 -3.52 -37.56 19.66
C THR A 33 -3.31 -36.21 18.99
N ASP A 34 -2.22 -35.51 19.26
CA ASP A 34 -1.97 -34.17 18.70
C ASP A 34 -1.93 -34.19 17.15
N ASP A 35 -1.51 -35.31 16.54
CA ASP A 35 -1.63 -35.60 15.10
C ASP A 35 -3.08 -35.64 14.55
N ASP A 36 -4.06 -35.97 15.39
CA ASP A 36 -5.47 -36.00 15.00
C ASP A 36 -6.04 -34.58 14.91
N LEU A 37 -5.54 -33.62 15.71
CA LEU A 37 -5.95 -32.22 15.65
C LEU A 37 -5.50 -31.56 14.35
N LYS A 38 -4.24 -31.77 13.94
CA LYS A 38 -3.73 -31.27 12.65
C LYS A 38 -4.55 -31.80 11.48
N LYS A 39 -4.79 -33.12 11.45
CA LYS A 39 -5.64 -33.76 10.42
C LYS A 39 -7.09 -33.27 10.45
N PHE A 40 -7.61 -32.95 11.62
CA PHE A 40 -8.95 -32.38 11.76
C PHE A 40 -9.01 -31.00 11.11
N ILE A 41 -8.06 -30.10 11.43
CA ILE A 41 -7.97 -28.75 10.85
C ILE A 41 -7.81 -28.81 9.33
N GLU A 42 -6.95 -29.69 8.81
CA GLU A 42 -6.70 -29.84 7.37
C GLU A 42 -7.97 -30.20 6.58
N LYS A 43 -8.90 -30.94 7.20
CA LYS A 43 -10.18 -31.39 6.61
C LYS A 43 -11.32 -30.40 6.77
N GLN A 44 -11.18 -29.35 7.58
CA GLN A 44 -12.26 -28.39 7.76
C GLN A 44 -12.46 -27.53 6.53
N GLU A 45 -13.72 -27.28 6.18
CA GLU A 45 -14.09 -26.26 5.21
C GLU A 45 -14.38 -24.93 5.90
N VAL A 46 -13.90 -23.84 5.29
CA VAL A 46 -14.12 -22.47 5.79
C VAL A 46 -15.24 -21.81 4.98
N THR A 47 -16.22 -21.23 5.68
CA THR A 47 -17.29 -20.40 5.10
C THR A 47 -16.93 -18.91 5.18
N LEU A 48 -17.70 -18.04 4.53
CA LEU A 48 -17.54 -16.58 4.69
C LEU A 48 -18.59 -16.06 5.67
N ALA A 49 -18.27 -14.98 6.39
CA ALA A 49 -19.25 -14.31 7.22
C ALA A 49 -20.39 -13.77 6.34
N ASN A 50 -21.63 -13.95 6.77
CA ASN A 50 -22.78 -13.32 6.12
C ASN A 50 -22.70 -11.79 6.36
N GLN A 51 -23.01 -10.99 5.34
CA GLN A 51 -22.95 -9.51 5.42
C GLN A 51 -23.83 -8.90 6.52
N GLU A 52 -24.76 -9.66 7.11
CA GLU A 52 -25.72 -9.19 8.14
C GLU A 52 -25.27 -9.40 9.60
N THR A 53 -24.09 -9.95 9.86
CA THR A 53 -23.58 -10.11 11.25
C THR A 53 -22.40 -9.19 11.52
N SER A 54 -22.58 -7.89 11.28
CA SER A 54 -21.75 -6.85 11.89
C SER A 54 -22.48 -6.37 13.14
N GLY A 55 -21.99 -6.73 14.33
CA GLY A 55 -22.46 -6.14 15.58
C GLY A 55 -23.14 -7.09 16.57
N LYS A 56 -22.68 -8.33 16.68
CA LYS A 56 -22.69 -8.96 18.00
C LYS A 56 -21.30 -8.83 18.58
N ASP A 57 -21.18 -7.96 19.58
CA ASP A 57 -20.23 -8.13 20.67
C ASP A 57 -20.38 -9.58 21.16
N THR A 58 -19.62 -10.48 20.57
CA THR A 58 -19.21 -11.66 21.31
C THR A 58 -18.27 -11.09 22.34
N THR A 59 -18.78 -10.90 23.56
CA THR A 59 -17.96 -10.78 24.76
C THR A 59 -16.96 -11.93 24.73
N ASN A 60 -15.79 -11.66 24.16
CA ASN A 60 -14.68 -12.59 24.18
C ASN A 60 -14.38 -12.77 25.66
N SER A 61 -14.69 -13.95 26.16
CA SER A 61 -14.28 -14.39 27.48
C SER A 61 -12.77 -14.59 27.42
N TYR A 62 -12.03 -13.49 27.39
CA TYR A 62 -10.60 -13.50 27.65
C TYR A 62 -10.43 -14.06 29.05
N TYR A 63 -9.81 -15.24 29.16
CA TYR A 63 -9.19 -15.57 30.42
C TYR A 63 -8.16 -14.47 30.70
N SER A 64 -8.48 -13.72 31.72
CA SER A 64 -7.72 -12.58 32.20
C SER A 64 -7.12 -13.00 33.53
N LEU A 65 -5.88 -12.60 33.79
CA LEU A 65 -5.32 -12.71 35.13
C LEU A 65 -6.17 -11.91 36.14
N GLY A 66 -6.91 -10.91 35.67
CA GLY A 66 -7.74 -9.99 36.41
C GLY A 66 -7.69 -8.59 35.80
N ASN A 67 -8.18 -7.60 36.56
CA ASN A 67 -8.20 -6.21 36.13
C ASN A 67 -7.31 -5.36 37.03
N ALA A 68 -6.85 -4.23 36.51
CA ALA A 68 -6.25 -3.16 37.30
C ALA A 68 -7.01 -1.86 37.08
N ALA A 69 -7.24 -1.13 38.16
CA ALA A 69 -7.70 0.25 38.06
C ALA A 69 -6.49 1.14 37.78
N LEU A 70 -6.51 1.87 36.65
CA LEU A 70 -5.44 2.76 36.22
C LEU A 70 -5.83 4.23 36.46
N THR A 71 -5.05 4.96 37.26
CA THR A 71 -5.17 6.42 37.37
C THR A 71 -4.13 7.09 36.49
N LEU A 72 -4.57 7.68 35.37
CA LEU A 72 -3.68 8.35 34.42
C LEU A 72 -3.20 9.70 34.95
N ASP A 73 -1.89 9.90 34.92
CA ASP A 73 -1.26 11.18 35.26
C ASP A 73 -1.48 12.17 34.10
N LYS A 74 -2.27 13.21 34.35
CA LYS A 74 -2.58 14.24 33.34
C LYS A 74 -1.38 15.12 32.98
N THR A 75 -0.33 15.12 33.80
CA THR A 75 0.86 15.97 33.64
C THR A 75 2.05 15.24 33.03
N ARG A 76 2.05 13.90 33.04
CA ARG A 76 3.13 13.06 32.49
C ARG A 76 2.68 12.29 31.26
N LYS A 77 2.71 12.99 30.13
CA LYS A 77 2.42 12.49 28.80
C LYS A 77 3.46 13.01 27.82
N ASP A 78 3.88 12.13 26.91
CA ASP A 78 4.73 12.48 25.78
C ASP A 78 4.03 12.09 24.47
N SER A 79 4.36 12.75 23.36
CA SER A 79 3.74 12.50 22.04
C SER A 79 4.68 12.84 20.91
N VAL A 80 4.70 11.99 19.88
CA VAL A 80 5.54 12.14 18.70
C VAL A 80 4.74 11.88 17.43
N ARG A 81 5.00 12.66 16.38
CA ARG A 81 4.49 12.36 15.05
C ARG A 81 5.45 11.40 14.37
N TYR A 82 5.03 10.15 14.20
CA TYR A 82 5.73 9.16 13.40
C TYR A 82 5.44 9.42 11.91
N VAL A 83 6.47 9.31 11.07
CA VAL A 83 6.37 9.38 9.61
C VAL A 83 7.24 8.28 9.01
N PRO A 84 6.72 7.40 8.14
CA PRO A 84 7.52 6.37 7.48
C PRO A 84 8.73 6.97 6.73
N LEU A 85 9.83 6.21 6.62
CA LEU A 85 11.06 6.62 5.90
C LEU A 85 11.77 7.88 6.44
N ARG A 86 11.43 8.35 7.64
CA ARG A 86 12.10 9.48 8.30
C ARG A 86 12.97 9.06 9.49
N GLY A 87 13.38 7.78 9.53
CA GLY A 87 14.13 7.20 10.63
C GLY A 87 13.28 6.81 11.85
N PRO A 88 13.90 6.22 12.87
CA PRO A 88 13.24 5.81 14.11
C PRO A 88 12.87 7.02 14.99
N VAL A 89 11.85 6.85 15.82
CA VAL A 89 11.44 7.83 16.84
C VAL A 89 11.33 7.17 18.20
N PHE A 90 11.34 7.95 19.29
CA PHE A 90 11.13 7.44 20.63
C PHE A 90 10.25 8.36 21.47
N LEU A 91 9.64 7.79 22.51
CA LEU A 91 8.95 8.49 23.59
C LEU A 91 9.60 8.11 24.91
N GLU A 92 9.74 9.06 25.84
CA GLU A 92 10.37 8.80 27.14
C GLU A 92 9.60 9.47 28.28
N LEU A 93 9.31 8.70 29.34
CA LEU A 93 8.67 9.18 30.56
C LEU A 93 9.44 8.70 31.79
N LYS A 94 9.43 9.49 32.87
CA LYS A 94 9.95 9.10 34.18
C LYS A 94 8.82 9.02 35.19
N ASP A 95 8.75 7.91 35.93
CA ASP A 95 7.75 7.71 36.96
C ASP A 95 8.15 8.31 38.33
N THR A 96 7.22 8.29 39.29
CA THR A 96 7.43 8.81 40.67
C THR A 96 8.46 8.00 41.46
N GLU A 97 8.66 6.74 41.12
CA GLU A 97 9.60 5.82 41.78
C GLU A 97 11.00 5.88 41.15
N GLY A 98 11.17 6.70 40.11
CA GLY A 98 12.44 6.95 39.44
C GLY A 98 12.76 6.01 38.28
N ASN A 99 11.83 5.14 37.86
CA ASN A 99 12.02 4.35 36.65
C ASN A 99 11.76 5.20 35.40
N VAL A 100 12.49 4.88 34.34
CA VAL A 100 12.40 5.49 33.02
C VAL A 100 11.75 4.48 32.09
N TRP A 101 10.67 4.90 31.46
CA TRP A 101 9.87 4.19 30.47
C TRP A 101 10.18 4.76 29.10
N ARG A 102 10.74 3.97 28.21
CA ARG A 102 11.14 4.40 26.87
C ARG A 102 10.54 3.50 25.81
N LEU A 103 9.74 4.07 24.91
CA LEU A 103 9.22 3.37 23.75
C LEU A 103 10.04 3.74 22.51
N ASP A 104 10.84 2.81 22.01
CA ASP A 104 11.59 2.94 20.77
C ASP A 104 10.78 2.36 19.60
N ILE A 105 10.47 3.22 18.62
CA ILE A 105 9.67 2.89 17.45
C ILE A 105 10.61 2.86 16.24
N PRO A 106 10.87 1.68 15.65
CA PRO A 106 11.80 1.57 14.54
C PRO A 106 11.30 2.30 13.30
N GLU A 107 12.22 2.59 12.39
CA GLU A 107 11.85 3.08 11.07
C GLU A 107 10.95 2.04 10.37
N ASN A 108 9.92 2.52 9.67
CA ASN A 108 8.92 1.69 8.99
C ASN A 108 8.12 0.77 9.93
N ALA A 109 8.02 1.10 11.22
CA ALA A 109 7.12 0.42 12.15
C ALA A 109 5.64 0.59 11.81
N LEU A 110 5.26 1.69 11.15
CA LEU A 110 3.93 1.90 10.57
C LEU A 110 4.07 2.24 9.08
N PRO A 111 3.09 1.84 8.23
CA PRO A 111 3.09 2.15 6.80
C PRO A 111 2.58 3.56 6.48
N TYR A 112 2.09 4.30 7.47
CA TYR A 112 1.60 5.68 7.33
C TYR A 112 2.03 6.53 8.52
N ALA A 113 1.89 7.85 8.35
CA ALA A 113 2.19 8.78 9.42
C ALA A 113 1.09 8.74 10.50
N GLU A 114 1.48 8.76 11.77
CA GLU A 114 0.53 8.68 12.90
C GLU A 114 1.07 9.44 14.11
N THR A 115 0.19 10.02 14.91
CA THR A 115 0.56 10.67 16.17
C THR A 115 0.46 9.65 17.30
N ILE A 116 1.62 9.28 17.84
CA ILE A 116 1.78 8.28 18.89
C ILE A 116 1.95 9.03 20.21
N SER A 117 1.25 8.58 21.26
CA SER A 117 1.45 9.12 22.59
C SER A 117 1.57 8.05 23.66
N MET A 118 2.36 8.35 24.69
CA MET A 118 2.57 7.53 25.87
C MET A 118 2.21 8.38 27.09
N GLN A 119 1.41 7.83 28.00
CA GLN A 119 0.97 8.51 29.21
C GLN A 119 1.19 7.62 30.43
N LEU A 120 1.70 8.20 31.52
CA LEU A 120 1.96 7.45 32.75
C LEU A 120 0.66 7.13 33.51
N ALA A 121 0.58 5.92 34.07
CA ALA A 121 -0.38 5.50 35.09
C ALA A 121 0.37 5.37 36.43
N GLY A 122 0.14 6.31 37.34
CA GLY A 122 0.92 6.45 38.58
C GLY A 122 0.34 5.69 39.76
N ASP A 123 -0.99 5.61 39.86
CA ASP A 123 -1.68 4.81 40.89
C ASP A 123 -2.37 3.63 40.22
N ILE A 124 -1.94 2.42 40.60
CA ILE A 124 -2.44 1.16 40.05
C ILE A 124 -2.81 0.22 41.19
N SER A 125 -4.05 -0.28 41.17
CA SER A 125 -4.54 -1.26 42.15
C SER A 125 -5.09 -2.50 41.46
N THR A 126 -4.76 -3.68 41.98
CA THR A 126 -5.25 -4.97 41.52
C THR A 126 -5.38 -5.95 42.70
N ASP A 127 -6.26 -6.95 42.57
CA ASP A 127 -6.41 -8.07 43.50
C ASP A 127 -5.63 -9.32 43.06
N MET A 128 -5.02 -9.30 41.87
CA MET A 128 -4.32 -10.45 41.28
C MET A 128 -3.07 -10.86 42.06
N VAL A 129 -2.27 -9.88 42.50
CA VAL A 129 -0.97 -10.09 43.15
C VAL A 129 -0.94 -9.39 44.50
N SER A 130 -0.25 -9.99 45.47
CA SER A 130 -0.15 -9.47 46.83
C SER A 130 0.92 -8.37 47.02
N GLY A 131 1.78 -8.15 46.01
CA GLY A 131 2.87 -7.16 46.04
C GLY A 131 2.50 -5.78 45.46
N LYS A 132 3.44 -4.83 45.58
CA LYS A 132 3.27 -3.45 45.09
C LYS A 132 3.45 -3.38 43.57
N LEU A 133 2.44 -2.91 42.85
CA LEU A 133 2.58 -2.43 41.47
C LEU A 133 3.29 -1.08 41.49
N ASN A 134 4.30 -0.91 40.63
CA ASN A 134 5.16 0.27 40.70
C ASN A 134 4.60 1.45 39.90
N ALA A 135 4.39 1.23 38.60
CA ALA A 135 3.88 2.22 37.65
C ALA A 135 3.49 1.50 36.35
N GLY A 136 2.82 2.22 35.46
CA GLY A 136 2.51 1.73 34.13
C GLY A 136 2.46 2.86 33.12
N VAL A 137 2.32 2.49 31.85
CA VAL A 137 2.10 3.42 30.74
C VAL A 137 0.92 2.98 29.90
N VAL A 138 0.19 3.94 29.34
CA VAL A 138 -0.88 3.72 28.37
C VAL A 138 -0.48 4.36 27.04
N LEU A 139 -0.44 3.53 26.00
CA LEU A 139 -0.10 3.95 24.64
C LEU A 139 -1.36 4.31 23.85
N ARG A 140 -1.33 5.39 23.07
CA ARG A 140 -2.42 5.81 22.16
C ARG A 140 -1.93 6.12 20.74
N PRO A 141 -2.77 5.93 19.71
CA PRO A 141 -4.19 5.53 19.75
C PRO A 141 -4.40 4.05 20.09
N GLU A 142 -5.57 3.72 20.62
CA GLU A 142 -5.91 2.33 21.01
C GLU A 142 -5.93 1.41 19.79
N GLY A 143 -5.40 0.19 19.96
CA GLY A 143 -5.47 -0.83 18.93
C GLY A 143 -4.57 -0.59 17.72
N LEU A 144 -3.80 0.50 17.67
CA LEU A 144 -2.77 0.71 16.66
C LEU A 144 -1.74 -0.43 16.75
N GLN A 145 -1.31 -0.96 15.61
CA GLN A 145 -0.35 -2.07 15.56
C GLN A 145 0.84 -1.73 14.71
N PHE A 146 2.00 -2.16 15.17
CA PHE A 146 3.22 -2.00 14.41
C PHE A 146 3.43 -3.18 13.44
N ILE A 147 3.81 -2.89 12.20
CA ILE A 147 4.26 -3.90 11.22
C ILE A 147 5.67 -4.41 11.55
N ILE A 148 6.46 -3.59 12.24
CA ILE A 148 7.73 -3.92 12.88
C ILE A 148 7.60 -3.58 14.37
N PRO A 149 7.57 -4.56 15.29
CA PRO A 149 7.33 -4.31 16.70
C PRO A 149 8.21 -3.20 17.28
N ALA A 150 7.61 -2.31 18.06
CA ALA A 150 8.35 -1.36 18.88
C ALA A 150 8.92 -2.06 20.12
N THR A 151 9.88 -1.44 20.77
CA THR A 151 10.43 -1.94 22.04
C THR A 151 10.08 -0.96 23.15
N LEU A 152 9.40 -1.44 24.19
CA LEU A 152 9.23 -0.68 25.43
C LEU A 152 10.26 -1.18 26.43
N SER A 153 11.16 -0.30 26.84
CA SER A 153 12.20 -0.60 27.79
C SER A 153 11.99 0.16 29.10
N ILE A 154 12.24 -0.52 30.20
CA ILE A 154 12.04 -0.03 31.56
C ILE A 154 13.36 -0.19 32.31
N SER A 155 13.91 0.94 32.77
CA SER A 155 15.13 0.98 33.57
C SER A 155 14.89 1.77 34.85
N GLY A 156 15.57 1.40 35.94
CA GLY A 156 15.44 2.12 37.20
C GLY A 156 15.52 1.23 38.43
N PRO A 157 15.39 1.81 39.62
CA PRO A 157 15.63 1.13 40.89
C PRO A 157 14.62 -0.01 41.18
N LYS A 158 13.48 -0.04 40.47
CA LYS A 158 12.46 -1.08 40.64
C LYS A 158 12.34 -2.03 39.45
N ALA A 159 12.99 -1.74 38.32
CA ALA A 159 12.97 -2.62 37.16
C ALA A 159 14.15 -3.59 37.21
N SER A 160 13.94 -4.79 37.74
CA SER A 160 14.91 -5.91 37.67
C SER A 160 14.58 -6.85 36.51
N THR A 161 15.59 -7.28 35.77
CA THR A 161 15.46 -8.13 34.58
C THR A 161 15.09 -9.58 34.91
N ASP A 162 15.42 -10.04 36.11
CA ASP A 162 15.26 -11.42 36.58
C ASP A 162 14.02 -11.64 37.46
N LYS A 163 13.56 -10.61 38.19
CA LYS A 163 12.46 -10.75 39.15
C LYS A 163 11.21 -9.97 38.79
N SER A 164 11.29 -9.00 37.88
CA SER A 164 10.11 -8.20 37.54
C SER A 164 9.27 -8.88 36.46
N PHE A 165 7.96 -8.67 36.51
CA PHE A 165 7.01 -9.04 35.49
C PHE A 165 6.40 -7.78 34.88
N VAL A 166 6.03 -7.85 33.61
CA VAL A 166 5.26 -6.79 32.98
C VAL A 166 3.91 -7.38 32.60
N PHE A 167 2.84 -6.72 33.00
CA PHE A 167 1.49 -7.04 32.54
C PHE A 167 1.11 -6.11 31.40
N PHE A 168 0.31 -6.60 30.45
CA PHE A 168 -0.37 -5.77 29.47
C PHE A 168 -1.87 -6.01 29.52
N GLY A 169 -2.66 -5.00 29.17
CA GLY A 169 -4.11 -5.07 29.04
C GLY A 169 -4.63 -3.96 28.14
N ASP A 170 -5.94 -3.81 28.03
CA ASP A 170 -6.53 -2.69 27.28
C ASP A 170 -6.18 -1.33 27.92
N GLN A 171 -6.59 -0.22 27.30
CA GLN A 171 -6.28 1.12 27.85
C GLN A 171 -6.95 1.43 29.20
N SER A 172 -7.97 0.66 29.57
CA SER A 172 -8.68 0.79 30.85
C SER A 172 -8.07 -0.08 31.96
N GLY A 173 -7.12 -0.96 31.62
CA GLY A 173 -6.50 -1.89 32.55
C GLY A 173 -7.28 -3.19 32.73
N THR A 174 -8.22 -3.50 31.83
CA THR A 174 -8.93 -4.78 31.85
C THR A 174 -8.23 -5.82 30.98
N HIS A 175 -8.57 -7.09 31.21
CA HIS A 175 -8.05 -8.23 30.47
C HIS A 175 -6.53 -8.41 30.59
N LEU A 176 -5.99 -8.23 31.81
CA LEU A 176 -4.55 -8.31 32.04
C LEU A 176 -3.97 -9.68 31.72
N ASN A 177 -2.79 -9.66 31.10
CA ASN A 177 -1.98 -10.81 30.71
C ASN A 177 -0.49 -10.48 30.88
N PHE A 178 0.38 -11.50 30.84
CA PHE A 178 1.83 -11.29 30.89
C PHE A 178 2.37 -10.74 29.56
N ALA A 179 3.20 -9.72 29.60
CA ALA A 179 3.90 -9.21 28.43
C ALA A 179 5.18 -10.02 28.17
N SER A 180 5.50 -10.25 26.91
CA SER A 180 6.67 -11.03 26.51
C SER A 180 7.96 -10.21 26.68
N LYS A 181 8.82 -10.63 27.62
CA LYS A 181 10.17 -10.05 27.83
C LYS A 181 11.18 -10.48 26.75
N LYS A 182 12.10 -9.57 26.42
CA LYS A 182 13.37 -9.86 25.74
C LYS A 182 14.42 -10.25 26.79
N ALA A 183 15.27 -11.22 26.44
CA ALA A 183 16.42 -11.57 27.26
C ALA A 183 17.51 -10.50 27.12
N GLU A 184 17.54 -9.54 28.03
CA GLU A 184 18.55 -8.49 28.11
C GLU A 184 19.15 -8.45 29.53
N THR A 185 20.44 -8.15 29.65
CA THR A 185 21.17 -8.22 30.93
C THR A 185 20.92 -7.01 31.83
N ASP A 186 20.68 -5.84 31.25
CA ASP A 186 20.80 -4.55 31.97
C ASP A 186 19.48 -3.74 32.00
N MET A 187 18.48 -4.13 31.21
CA MET A 187 17.21 -3.41 31.11
C MET A 187 16.05 -4.37 30.86
N LEU A 188 14.89 -4.08 31.45
CA LEU A 188 13.68 -4.86 31.21
C LEU A 188 13.04 -4.37 29.90
N SER A 189 13.16 -5.16 28.84
CA SER A 189 12.64 -4.81 27.51
C SER A 189 11.52 -5.74 27.10
N ILE A 190 10.42 -5.20 26.56
CA ILE A 190 9.31 -5.97 26.02
C ILE A 190 8.99 -5.55 24.58
N GLU A 191 8.54 -6.51 23.77
CA GLU A 191 8.09 -6.23 22.40
C GLU A 191 6.64 -5.75 22.39
N ILE A 192 6.44 -4.58 21.78
CA ILE A 192 5.14 -3.95 21.61
C ILE A 192 4.71 -4.13 20.17
N ALA A 193 3.78 -5.07 19.94
CA ALA A 193 3.15 -5.27 18.65
C ALA A 193 1.88 -4.41 18.47
N HIS A 194 1.26 -3.99 19.57
CA HIS A 194 0.01 -3.22 19.56
C HIS A 194 -0.06 -2.25 20.74
N PHE A 195 -0.88 -1.22 20.62
CA PHE A 195 -1.00 -0.15 21.62
C PHE A 195 -2.00 -0.54 22.71
N SER A 196 -1.49 -0.62 23.92
CA SER A 196 -2.16 -1.15 25.11
C SER A 196 -1.71 -0.40 26.37
N SER A 197 -2.20 -0.81 27.54
CA SER A 197 -1.57 -0.49 28.81
C SER A 197 -0.48 -1.50 29.16
N TYR A 198 0.57 -1.04 29.83
CA TYR A 198 1.69 -1.85 30.30
C TYR A 198 2.01 -1.51 31.75
N ILE A 199 2.13 -2.50 32.63
CA ILE A 199 2.24 -2.33 34.08
C ILE A 199 3.46 -3.09 34.60
N LEU A 200 4.34 -2.42 35.33
CA LEU A 200 5.49 -3.04 35.98
C LEU A 200 5.11 -3.59 37.34
N TYR A 201 5.37 -4.88 37.54
CA TYR A 201 5.27 -5.56 38.82
C TYR A 201 6.63 -6.08 39.25
N THR A 202 7.06 -5.73 40.46
CA THR A 202 8.34 -6.20 41.02
C THR A 202 8.08 -6.82 42.39
N PRO A 203 8.07 -8.16 42.49
CA PRO A 203 8.01 -8.88 43.76
C PRO A 203 9.07 -8.35 44.74
N VAL A 204 8.68 -8.11 45.98
CA VAL A 204 9.63 -7.68 47.05
C VAL A 204 10.07 -8.85 47.94
N SER A 205 9.50 -10.03 47.75
CA SER A 205 9.81 -11.26 48.48
C SER A 205 9.86 -12.47 47.56
N GLU A 206 10.58 -13.52 47.98
CA GLU A 206 10.63 -14.80 47.25
C GLU A 206 9.24 -15.46 47.18
N GLY A 207 8.41 -15.29 48.22
CA GLY A 207 7.03 -15.78 48.23
C GLY A 207 6.16 -15.10 47.16
N GLU A 208 6.30 -13.77 46.97
CA GLU A 208 5.61 -13.05 45.91
C GLU A 208 6.08 -13.44 44.50
N PHE A 209 7.39 -13.73 44.36
CA PHE A 209 7.94 -14.21 43.09
C PHE A 209 7.38 -15.59 42.75
N GLN A 210 7.38 -16.51 43.71
CA GLN A 210 6.82 -17.85 43.54
C GLN A 210 5.31 -17.80 43.26
N GLN A 211 4.56 -16.91 43.91
CA GLN A 211 3.14 -16.68 43.61
C GLN A 211 2.92 -16.26 42.15
N ALA A 212 3.75 -15.34 41.64
CA ALA A 212 3.67 -14.88 40.26
C ALA A 212 4.07 -15.98 39.26
N ALA A 213 5.08 -16.79 39.60
CA ALA A 213 5.49 -17.95 38.80
C ALA A 213 4.39 -19.02 38.73
N GLU A 214 3.73 -19.32 39.84
CA GLU A 214 2.59 -20.25 39.88
C GLU A 214 1.39 -19.73 39.09
N MET A 215 1.13 -18.42 39.15
CA MET A 215 0.11 -17.76 38.33
C MET A 215 0.42 -17.88 36.84
N ALA A 216 1.67 -17.69 36.43
CA ALA A 216 2.09 -17.88 35.04
C ALA A 216 1.91 -19.34 34.58
N ALA A 217 2.25 -20.31 35.44
CA ALA A 217 2.10 -21.74 35.15
C ALA A 217 0.63 -22.16 35.01
N GLU A 218 -0.26 -21.70 35.91
CA GLU A 218 -1.68 -22.02 35.80
C GLU A 218 -2.33 -21.32 34.59
N SER A 219 -1.99 -20.05 34.35
CA SER A 219 -2.44 -19.31 33.16
C SER A 219 -2.05 -20.01 31.86
N TYR A 220 -0.82 -20.54 31.78
CA TYR A 220 -0.37 -21.32 30.63
C TYR A 220 -1.14 -22.63 30.48
N LYS A 221 -1.35 -23.37 31.57
CA LYS A 221 -2.13 -24.62 31.57
C LYS A 221 -3.57 -24.39 31.10
N GLU A 222 -4.21 -23.31 31.54
CA GLU A 222 -5.54 -22.94 31.10
C GLU A 222 -5.56 -22.47 29.64
N ALA A 223 -4.55 -21.72 29.18
CA ALA A 223 -4.39 -21.37 27.76
C ALA A 223 -4.28 -22.60 26.86
N VAL A 224 -3.54 -23.64 27.29
CA VAL A 224 -3.45 -24.92 26.55
C VAL A 224 -4.79 -25.65 26.53
N ILE A 225 -5.52 -25.70 27.65
CA ILE A 225 -6.85 -26.32 27.72
C ILE A 225 -7.82 -25.61 26.75
N GLU A 226 -7.83 -24.28 26.80
CA GLU A 226 -8.67 -23.43 25.96
C GLU A 226 -8.34 -23.61 24.48
N ALA A 227 -7.04 -23.57 24.11
CA ALA A 227 -6.60 -23.81 22.74
C ALA A 227 -7.00 -25.20 22.24
N ARG A 228 -6.79 -26.26 23.03
CA ARG A 228 -7.19 -27.64 22.66
C ARG A 228 -8.71 -27.77 22.48
N ALA A 229 -9.50 -27.08 23.28
CA ALA A 229 -10.95 -27.05 23.12
C ALA A 229 -11.34 -26.28 21.86
N PHE A 230 -10.76 -25.09 21.65
CA PHE A 230 -11.03 -24.24 20.50
C PHE A 230 -10.63 -24.88 19.17
N LEU A 231 -9.51 -25.59 19.10
CA LEU A 231 -9.04 -26.29 17.89
C LEU A 231 -10.02 -27.37 17.39
N LYS A 232 -10.92 -27.87 18.26
CA LYS A 232 -11.97 -28.84 17.90
C LYS A 232 -13.24 -28.18 17.35
N THR A 233 -13.33 -26.86 17.41
CA THR A 233 -14.46 -26.10 16.86
C THR A 233 -14.29 -25.88 15.35
N PRO A 234 -15.37 -25.57 14.61
CA PRO A 234 -15.27 -25.08 13.24
C PRO A 234 -14.37 -23.83 13.13
N ILE A 235 -13.64 -23.69 12.02
CA ILE A 235 -12.88 -22.46 11.71
C ILE A 235 -13.84 -21.29 11.58
N SER A 236 -13.55 -20.18 12.28
CA SER A 236 -14.37 -18.98 12.20
C SER A 236 -14.34 -18.42 10.78
N ALA A 237 -15.50 -17.94 10.32
CA ALA A 237 -15.63 -17.42 8.99
C ALA A 237 -14.94 -16.04 8.90
N PRO A 238 -13.96 -15.84 8.00
CA PRO A 238 -13.37 -14.53 7.84
C PRO A 238 -14.40 -13.53 7.29
N PRO A 239 -14.29 -12.24 7.66
CA PRO A 239 -15.18 -11.21 7.15
C PRO A 239 -14.96 -10.97 5.66
N VAL A 240 -16.00 -10.41 5.02
CA VAL A 240 -15.94 -9.98 3.62
C VAL A 240 -14.94 -8.82 3.50
N PRO A 241 -13.94 -8.88 2.60
CA PRO A 241 -12.99 -7.79 2.40
C PRO A 241 -13.71 -6.51 1.95
N PRO A 242 -13.31 -5.33 2.46
CA PRO A 242 -13.77 -4.06 1.91
C PRO A 242 -13.28 -3.90 0.47
N ASP A 243 -13.93 -3.00 -0.29
CA ASP A 243 -13.35 -2.57 -1.58
C ASP A 243 -12.15 -1.64 -1.32
N TYR A 244 -11.12 -1.81 -2.13
CA TYR A 244 -9.93 -0.97 -2.10
C TYR A 244 -9.61 -0.48 -3.52
N THR A 245 -9.92 0.78 -3.78
CA THR A 245 -9.66 1.42 -5.07
C THR A 245 -8.29 2.08 -5.08
N PHE A 246 -7.46 1.75 -6.06
CA PHE A 246 -6.24 2.48 -6.37
C PHE A 246 -6.61 3.80 -7.08
N MET A 247 -6.84 4.87 -6.31
CA MET A 247 -7.07 6.21 -6.86
C MET A 247 -6.00 7.18 -6.38
N CYS A 248 -5.64 8.14 -7.24
CA CYS A 248 -4.91 9.32 -6.81
C CYS A 248 -5.68 9.99 -5.66
N GLN A 249 -4.96 10.50 -4.66
CA GLN A 249 -5.59 11.24 -3.57
C GLN A 249 -6.08 12.57 -4.14
N ASP A 250 -7.36 12.90 -3.96
CA ASP A 250 -7.78 14.29 -4.13
C ASP A 250 -7.37 15.03 -2.85
N GLU A 251 -6.57 16.07 -2.99
CA GLU A 251 -6.26 16.98 -1.89
C GLU A 251 -7.55 17.67 -1.46
N ASP A 252 -8.15 17.23 -0.35
CA ASP A 252 -9.03 18.04 0.50
C ASP A 252 -9.32 17.30 1.84
N GLY A 253 -8.89 17.91 2.96
CA GLY A 253 -9.43 17.76 4.32
C GLY A 253 -9.50 16.37 4.97
N GLU A 254 -8.68 16.16 6.02
CA GLU A 254 -8.48 14.89 6.76
C GLU A 254 -8.13 13.70 5.86
N ASN A 255 -6.90 13.19 6.04
CA ASN A 255 -6.27 12.13 5.25
C ASN A 255 -7.22 10.95 4.92
N ALA A 256 -7.91 11.01 3.78
CA ALA A 256 -8.72 9.91 3.26
C ALA A 256 -7.88 8.63 3.08
N SER A 257 -6.56 8.78 2.91
CA SER A 257 -5.57 7.71 2.94
C SER A 257 -5.38 7.10 4.35
N GLU A 258 -5.27 7.91 5.40
CA GLU A 258 -5.18 7.43 6.79
C GLU A 258 -6.47 6.72 7.20
N VAL A 259 -7.64 7.29 6.90
CA VAL A 259 -8.94 6.66 7.22
C VAL A 259 -9.09 5.31 6.50
N ARG A 260 -8.77 5.26 5.21
CA ARG A 260 -8.80 4.02 4.42
C ARG A 260 -7.79 2.99 4.93
N ASN A 261 -6.58 3.42 5.29
CA ASN A 261 -5.54 2.52 5.82
C ASN A 261 -5.91 1.99 7.21
N ARG A 262 -6.48 2.81 8.09
CA ARG A 262 -7.03 2.34 9.38
C ARG A 262 -8.14 1.31 9.18
N ALA A 263 -9.06 1.54 8.25
CA ALA A 263 -10.12 0.57 7.93
C ALA A 263 -9.54 -0.75 7.39
N LEU A 264 -8.47 -0.68 6.60
CA LEU A 264 -7.74 -1.85 6.12
C LEU A 264 -7.06 -2.62 7.26
N ASP A 265 -6.41 -1.92 8.20
CA ASP A 265 -5.80 -2.54 9.38
C ASP A 265 -6.84 -3.24 10.25
N MET A 266 -7.97 -2.58 10.53
CA MET A 266 -9.10 -3.17 11.26
C MET A 266 -9.64 -4.42 10.56
N TYR A 267 -9.74 -4.40 9.23
CA TYR A 267 -10.15 -5.57 8.46
C TYR A 267 -9.15 -6.72 8.64
N ILE A 268 -7.86 -6.48 8.44
CA ILE A 268 -6.80 -7.50 8.56
C ILE A 268 -6.85 -8.16 9.95
N GLU A 269 -7.09 -7.36 11.00
CA GLU A 269 -7.26 -7.85 12.36
C GLU A 269 -8.48 -8.76 12.50
N SER A 270 -9.63 -8.32 12.00
CA SER A 270 -10.86 -9.11 12.09
C SER A 270 -10.76 -10.47 11.39
N VAL A 271 -9.88 -10.63 10.37
CA VAL A 271 -9.66 -11.91 9.68
C VAL A 271 -8.99 -12.94 10.59
N VAL A 272 -8.03 -12.53 11.41
CA VAL A 272 -7.25 -13.46 12.26
C VAL A 272 -7.92 -13.76 13.60
N GLN A 273 -9.07 -13.15 13.88
CA GLN A 273 -9.84 -13.41 15.09
C GLN A 273 -10.80 -14.61 14.97
N PRO A 274 -11.07 -15.35 16.06
CA PRO A 274 -10.50 -15.18 17.41
C PRO A 274 -9.15 -15.92 17.64
N GLU A 275 -8.60 -16.59 16.63
CA GLU A 275 -7.35 -17.37 16.74
C GLU A 275 -6.17 -16.56 17.28
N LYS A 276 -6.02 -15.31 16.84
CA LYS A 276 -4.93 -14.42 17.25
C LYS A 276 -4.87 -14.23 18.76
N ASP A 277 -6.02 -14.04 19.40
CA ASP A 277 -6.09 -13.80 20.84
C ASP A 277 -5.53 -15.00 21.63
N LEU A 278 -5.88 -16.22 21.21
CA LEU A 278 -5.34 -17.44 21.80
C LEU A 278 -3.85 -17.65 21.51
N ILE A 279 -3.38 -17.28 20.31
CA ILE A 279 -1.95 -17.32 19.96
C ILE A 279 -1.15 -16.41 20.88
N ILE A 280 -1.58 -15.16 21.05
CA ILE A 280 -0.92 -14.19 21.93
C ILE A 280 -0.88 -14.73 23.36
N LYS A 281 -2.01 -15.23 23.87
CA LYS A 281 -2.12 -15.80 25.22
C LYS A 281 -1.15 -16.97 25.44
N LEU A 282 -1.10 -17.92 24.50
CA LEU A 282 -0.21 -19.09 24.57
C LEU A 282 1.26 -18.70 24.57
N LEU A 283 1.67 -17.82 23.65
CA LEU A 283 3.08 -17.42 23.52
C LEU A 283 3.54 -16.59 24.73
N ALA A 284 2.70 -15.69 25.22
CA ALA A 284 2.98 -14.88 26.40
C ALA A 284 3.18 -15.75 27.66
N SER A 285 2.16 -16.53 28.01
CA SER A 285 2.21 -17.41 29.19
C SER A 285 3.30 -18.48 29.08
N GLY A 286 3.50 -19.06 27.89
CA GLY A 286 4.56 -20.03 27.64
C GLY A 286 5.98 -19.47 27.80
N ARG A 287 6.22 -18.21 27.45
CA ARG A 287 7.53 -17.55 27.67
C ARG A 287 7.83 -17.35 29.15
N GLU A 288 6.85 -16.92 29.94
CA GLU A 288 7.04 -16.77 31.41
C GLU A 288 7.28 -18.12 32.09
N VAL A 289 6.58 -19.18 31.65
CA VAL A 289 6.80 -20.55 32.13
C VAL A 289 8.20 -21.07 31.76
N ALA A 290 8.69 -20.75 30.55
CA ALA A 290 10.04 -21.11 30.14
C ALA A 290 11.13 -20.38 30.96
N LEU A 291 10.89 -19.12 31.34
CA LEU A 291 11.82 -18.35 32.19
C LEU A 291 11.99 -18.95 33.59
N VAL A 292 10.98 -19.68 34.10
CA VAL A 292 11.05 -20.41 35.38
C VAL A 292 11.47 -21.88 35.20
N GLY A 293 11.97 -22.26 34.02
CA GLY A 293 12.60 -23.56 33.76
C GLY A 293 11.64 -24.71 33.49
N GLN A 294 10.37 -24.44 33.15
CA GLN A 294 9.37 -25.46 32.84
C GLN A 294 9.24 -25.68 31.32
N GLU A 295 8.93 -26.92 30.91
CA GLU A 295 8.68 -27.27 29.51
C GLU A 295 7.38 -26.62 28.98
N GLN A 296 7.39 -26.21 27.71
CA GLN A 296 6.24 -25.59 27.06
C GLN A 296 6.02 -26.15 25.64
N GLU A 297 4.75 -26.19 25.24
CA GLU A 297 4.22 -26.57 23.93
C GLU A 297 3.50 -25.37 23.27
N SER A 298 3.75 -24.14 23.73
CA SER A 298 3.02 -22.93 23.30
C SER A 298 3.15 -22.70 21.80
N PHE A 299 4.35 -22.87 21.24
CA PHE A 299 4.61 -22.76 19.80
C PHE A 299 3.87 -23.83 18.99
N TYR A 300 3.70 -25.04 19.54
CA TYR A 300 2.96 -26.10 18.87
C TYR A 300 1.48 -25.74 18.71
N TYR A 301 0.79 -25.37 19.80
CA TYR A 301 -0.61 -24.97 19.71
C TYR A 301 -0.81 -23.65 18.95
N ALA A 302 0.12 -22.70 19.09
CA ALA A 302 0.11 -21.47 18.30
C ALA A 302 0.22 -21.78 16.79
N GLY A 303 1.08 -22.73 16.41
CA GLY A 303 1.19 -23.21 15.03
C GLY A 303 -0.12 -23.82 14.51
N LEU A 304 -0.81 -24.64 15.32
CA LEU A 304 -2.12 -25.21 14.95
C LEU A 304 -3.21 -24.14 14.77
N LEU A 305 -3.25 -23.12 15.64
CA LEU A 305 -4.15 -21.98 15.50
C LEU A 305 -3.81 -21.19 14.23
N GLN A 306 -2.53 -20.99 13.94
CA GLN A 306 -2.12 -20.29 12.72
C GLN A 306 -2.44 -21.08 11.44
N MET A 307 -2.45 -22.41 11.47
CA MET A 307 -2.97 -23.22 10.36
C MET A 307 -4.44 -22.94 10.06
N ARG A 308 -5.26 -22.60 11.06
CA ARG A 308 -6.65 -22.17 10.84
C ARG A 308 -6.70 -20.81 10.15
N ASN A 309 -5.83 -19.86 10.55
CA ASN A 309 -5.70 -18.57 9.85
C ASN A 309 -5.26 -18.74 8.39
N ILE A 310 -4.34 -19.66 8.10
CA ILE A 310 -3.95 -20.01 6.71
C ILE A 310 -5.16 -20.47 5.90
N LYS A 311 -6.02 -21.34 6.47
CA LYS A 311 -7.26 -21.76 5.80
C LYS A 311 -8.23 -20.61 5.54
N LYS A 312 -8.26 -19.58 6.39
CA LYS A 312 -9.04 -18.35 6.13
C LYS A 312 -8.45 -17.55 4.97
N ALA A 313 -7.13 -17.41 4.91
CA ALA A 313 -6.44 -16.77 3.78
C ALA A 313 -6.72 -17.51 2.47
N ASP A 314 -6.61 -18.85 2.46
CA ASP A 314 -6.94 -19.69 1.30
C ASP A 314 -8.38 -19.47 0.84
N LYS A 315 -9.33 -19.38 1.79
CA LYS A 315 -10.73 -19.12 1.50
C LYS A 315 -10.93 -17.75 0.85
N LEU A 316 -10.33 -16.70 1.41
CA LEU A 316 -10.42 -15.34 0.87
C LEU A 316 -9.84 -15.27 -0.55
N ILE A 317 -8.65 -15.83 -0.76
CA ILE A 317 -8.01 -15.89 -2.08
C ILE A 317 -8.89 -16.66 -3.07
N ARG A 318 -9.36 -17.87 -2.71
CA ARG A 318 -10.18 -18.69 -3.61
C ARG A 318 -11.46 -17.98 -4.04
N THR A 319 -12.10 -17.26 -3.13
CA THR A 319 -13.34 -16.52 -3.43
C THR A 319 -13.06 -15.28 -4.28
N TYR A 320 -12.07 -14.47 -3.90
CA TYR A 320 -11.93 -13.11 -4.41
C TYR A 320 -10.83 -12.90 -5.44
N LYS A 321 -10.00 -13.89 -5.76
CA LYS A 321 -8.86 -13.73 -6.71
C LYS A 321 -9.18 -13.11 -8.06
N ASN A 322 -10.45 -13.11 -8.49
CA ASN A 322 -10.89 -12.51 -9.75
C ASN A 322 -11.48 -11.09 -9.59
N ASP A 323 -11.67 -10.63 -8.36
CA ASP A 323 -12.20 -9.31 -8.01
C ASP A 323 -11.05 -8.37 -7.66
N VAL A 324 -10.62 -7.57 -8.63
CA VAL A 324 -9.48 -6.64 -8.50
C VAL A 324 -9.65 -5.61 -7.36
N ASP A 325 -10.88 -5.29 -6.96
CA ASP A 325 -11.14 -4.30 -5.93
C ASP A 325 -10.95 -4.92 -4.52
N LYS A 326 -10.82 -6.25 -4.41
CA LYS A 326 -10.50 -6.98 -3.16
C LYS A 326 -9.03 -7.36 -3.00
N LEU A 327 -8.18 -7.03 -3.99
CA LEU A 327 -6.78 -7.44 -4.03
C LEU A 327 -6.01 -7.02 -2.77
N ILE A 328 -6.01 -5.72 -2.44
CA ILE A 328 -5.18 -5.19 -1.34
C ILE A 328 -5.59 -5.74 0.03
N PRO A 329 -6.88 -5.76 0.41
CA PRO A 329 -7.30 -6.32 1.69
C PRO A 329 -6.96 -7.81 1.83
N VAL A 330 -7.24 -8.62 0.81
CA VAL A 330 -6.98 -10.06 0.86
C VAL A 330 -5.48 -10.35 0.87
N MET A 331 -4.70 -9.62 0.06
CA MET A 331 -3.25 -9.76 0.02
C MET A 331 -2.60 -9.41 1.35
N ASN A 332 -2.91 -8.25 1.93
CA ASN A 332 -2.28 -7.81 3.18
C ASN A 332 -2.65 -8.75 4.34
N ALA A 333 -3.91 -9.19 4.42
CA ALA A 333 -4.33 -10.16 5.44
C ALA A 333 -3.58 -11.49 5.27
N SER A 334 -3.48 -12.00 4.03
CA SER A 334 -2.80 -13.26 3.76
C SER A 334 -1.30 -13.17 4.03
N LEU A 335 -0.61 -12.12 3.57
CA LEU A 335 0.83 -11.95 3.82
C LEU A 335 1.14 -11.80 5.30
N LYS A 336 0.29 -11.12 6.08
CA LYS A 336 0.41 -11.08 7.54
C LYS A 336 0.34 -12.47 8.16
N ILE A 337 -0.68 -13.24 7.79
CA ILE A 337 -0.87 -14.62 8.27
C ILE A 337 0.33 -15.51 7.92
N LEU A 338 0.84 -15.40 6.69
CA LEU A 338 1.99 -16.20 6.23
C LEU A 338 3.28 -15.82 6.95
N LYS A 339 3.55 -14.53 7.17
CA LYS A 339 4.71 -14.04 7.94
C LYS A 339 4.67 -14.55 9.38
N GLU A 340 3.51 -14.48 10.03
CA GLU A 340 3.31 -15.00 11.38
C GLU A 340 3.48 -16.53 11.42
N ALA A 341 3.00 -17.26 10.42
CA ALA A 341 3.17 -18.70 10.31
C ALA A 341 4.65 -19.11 10.21
N GLN A 342 5.43 -18.43 9.38
CA GLN A 342 6.88 -18.66 9.29
C GLN A 342 7.59 -18.36 10.60
N THR A 343 7.19 -17.29 11.29
CA THR A 343 7.77 -16.91 12.59
C THR A 343 7.52 -17.98 13.66
N LEU A 344 6.40 -18.71 13.54
CA LEU A 344 6.07 -19.85 14.41
C LEU A 344 6.68 -21.18 13.95
N GLY A 345 7.46 -21.21 12.86
CA GLY A 345 8.05 -22.43 12.32
C GLY A 345 7.02 -23.38 11.67
N VAL A 346 5.85 -22.86 11.25
CA VAL A 346 4.87 -23.64 10.49
C VAL A 346 5.45 -23.94 9.11
N ASP A 347 5.46 -25.22 8.72
CA ASP A 347 5.90 -25.66 7.39
C ASP A 347 4.88 -25.23 6.32
N ILE A 348 5.17 -24.10 5.67
CA ILE A 348 4.35 -23.53 4.60
C ILE A 348 5.25 -22.99 3.47
N SER A 349 4.88 -23.34 2.24
CA SER A 349 5.45 -22.72 1.05
C SER A 349 4.72 -21.41 0.74
N ILE A 350 5.42 -20.29 0.78
CA ILE A 350 4.87 -18.96 0.49
C ILE A 350 4.75 -18.70 -1.02
N GLN A 351 5.59 -19.33 -1.85
CA GLN A 351 5.67 -19.03 -3.28
C GLN A 351 4.31 -19.12 -4.02
N PRO A 352 3.44 -20.13 -3.80
CA PRO A 352 2.15 -20.21 -4.48
C PRO A 352 1.22 -19.02 -4.18
N TYR A 353 1.34 -18.42 -3.00
CA TYR A 353 0.59 -17.22 -2.62
C TYR A 353 1.11 -16.00 -3.37
N LEU A 354 2.43 -15.83 -3.43
CA LEU A 354 3.07 -14.74 -4.17
C LEU A 354 2.75 -14.80 -5.67
N ASP A 355 2.81 -15.99 -6.27
CA ASP A 355 2.44 -16.19 -7.67
C ASP A 355 0.97 -15.80 -7.92
N THR A 356 0.07 -16.21 -7.01
CA THR A 356 -1.36 -15.85 -7.10
C THR A 356 -1.58 -14.34 -6.98
N PHE A 357 -0.87 -13.66 -6.08
CA PHE A 357 -0.97 -12.21 -5.92
C PHE A 357 -0.34 -11.46 -7.09
N SER A 358 0.79 -11.95 -7.62
CA SER A 358 1.39 -11.41 -8.84
C SER A 358 0.36 -11.42 -9.97
N ASP A 359 -0.20 -12.60 -10.29
CA ASP A 359 -1.26 -12.76 -11.30
C ASP A 359 -2.47 -11.85 -11.09
N TRP A 360 -2.87 -11.63 -9.83
CA TRP A 360 -3.99 -10.76 -9.49
C TRP A 360 -3.66 -9.27 -9.66
N MET A 361 -2.46 -8.84 -9.28
CA MET A 361 -1.94 -7.50 -9.57
C MET A 361 -1.88 -7.24 -11.06
N VAL A 362 -1.47 -8.23 -11.85
CA VAL A 362 -1.45 -8.15 -13.32
C VAL A 362 -2.85 -7.83 -13.87
N ARG A 363 -3.88 -8.55 -13.41
CA ARG A 363 -5.28 -8.30 -13.81
C ARG A 363 -5.76 -6.92 -13.37
N ALA A 364 -5.39 -6.49 -12.17
CA ALA A 364 -5.71 -5.16 -11.66
C ALA A 364 -5.04 -4.06 -12.51
N ALA A 365 -3.78 -4.24 -12.89
CA ALA A 365 -3.06 -3.33 -13.78
C ALA A 365 -3.71 -3.27 -15.17
N ASP A 366 -4.12 -4.42 -15.73
CA ASP A 366 -4.85 -4.47 -17.00
C ASP A 366 -6.18 -3.73 -16.94
N LYS A 367 -6.94 -3.82 -15.84
CA LYS A 367 -8.15 -2.99 -15.62
C LYS A 367 -7.78 -1.50 -15.63
N LYS A 368 -6.71 -1.08 -14.97
CA LYS A 368 -6.26 0.32 -14.95
C LYS A 368 -5.79 0.83 -16.32
N ILE A 369 -5.04 0.02 -17.07
CA ILE A 369 -4.66 0.33 -18.46
C ILE A 369 -5.91 0.47 -19.35
N LYS A 370 -6.92 -0.39 -19.14
CA LYS A 370 -8.20 -0.30 -19.84
C LYS A 370 -8.94 1.00 -19.52
N GLU A 371 -9.02 1.40 -18.24
CA GLU A 371 -9.61 2.68 -17.81
C GLU A 371 -8.90 3.87 -18.46
N ILE A 372 -7.56 3.85 -18.57
CA ILE A 372 -6.81 4.88 -19.31
C ILE A 372 -7.28 4.91 -20.76
N ARG A 373 -7.27 3.77 -21.45
CA ARG A 373 -7.53 3.69 -22.89
C ARG A 373 -8.97 4.03 -23.27
N GLU A 374 -9.94 3.47 -22.56
CA GLU A 374 -11.36 3.50 -22.95
C GLU A 374 -12.13 4.61 -22.24
N GLU A 375 -11.73 4.98 -21.02
CA GLU A 375 -12.40 6.02 -20.22
C GLU A 375 -11.61 7.32 -20.16
N HIS A 376 -10.39 7.35 -20.73
CA HIS A 376 -9.47 8.49 -20.67
C HIS A 376 -9.11 8.89 -19.23
N ASN A 377 -9.04 7.90 -18.33
CA ASN A 377 -8.70 8.09 -16.93
C ASN A 377 -7.17 8.13 -16.72
N TYR A 378 -6.55 9.28 -16.97
CA TYR A 378 -5.10 9.49 -16.80
C TYR A 378 -4.63 9.27 -15.36
N LYS A 379 -5.49 9.52 -14.37
CA LYS A 379 -5.22 9.23 -12.95
C LYS A 379 -4.96 7.74 -12.68
N ALA A 380 -5.37 6.83 -13.57
CA ALA A 380 -5.09 5.40 -13.44
C ALA A 380 -3.64 5.01 -13.82
N MET A 381 -2.84 5.91 -14.40
CA MET A 381 -1.43 5.65 -14.79
C MET A 381 -0.56 5.27 -13.59
N GLY A 382 -0.56 6.08 -12.52
CA GLY A 382 0.23 5.83 -11.31
C GLY A 382 -0.09 4.48 -10.66
N PRO A 383 -1.38 4.17 -10.42
CA PRO A 383 -1.85 2.84 -10.03
C PRO A 383 -1.38 1.70 -10.92
N ALA A 384 -1.51 1.83 -12.25
CA ALA A 384 -1.11 0.78 -13.19
C ALA A 384 0.39 0.48 -13.07
N VAL A 385 1.24 1.51 -13.03
CA VAL A 385 2.69 1.36 -12.85
C VAL A 385 3.01 0.68 -11.52
N SER A 386 2.39 1.14 -10.43
CA SER A 386 2.64 0.62 -9.08
C SER A 386 2.27 -0.86 -8.97
N LEU A 387 1.15 -1.27 -9.58
CA LEU A 387 0.71 -2.66 -9.65
C LEU A 387 1.66 -3.54 -10.45
N ILE A 388 2.14 -3.08 -11.60
CA ILE A 388 3.11 -3.81 -12.43
C ILE A 388 4.43 -4.00 -11.67
N GLN A 389 4.94 -2.93 -11.05
CA GLN A 389 6.16 -2.98 -10.25
C GLN A 389 6.03 -3.94 -9.05
N SER A 390 4.88 -3.91 -8.36
CA SER A 390 4.63 -4.82 -7.25
C SER A 390 4.52 -6.28 -7.70
N ALA A 391 3.90 -6.53 -8.86
CA ALA A 391 3.79 -7.87 -9.42
C ALA A 391 5.18 -8.49 -9.68
N LEU A 392 6.13 -7.68 -10.18
CA LEU A 392 7.51 -8.09 -10.43
C LEU A 392 8.26 -8.52 -9.17
N ILE A 393 8.02 -7.84 -8.04
CA ILE A 393 8.63 -8.19 -6.75
C ILE A 393 8.20 -9.60 -6.31
N PHE A 394 6.99 -10.02 -6.67
CA PHE A 394 6.45 -11.33 -6.31
C PHE A 394 6.79 -12.44 -7.32
N THR A 395 7.32 -12.10 -8.49
CA THR A 395 7.81 -13.12 -9.44
C THR A 395 9.17 -13.67 -9.01
N SER A 396 9.28 -14.99 -8.88
CA SER A 396 10.55 -15.66 -8.53
C SER A 396 11.51 -15.83 -9.71
N ASP A 397 11.06 -15.60 -10.94
CA ASP A 397 11.85 -15.80 -12.17
C ASP A 397 12.23 -14.44 -12.80
N PHE A 398 13.53 -14.15 -12.76
CA PHE A 398 14.11 -12.91 -13.28
C PHE A 398 14.00 -12.76 -14.80
N GLN A 399 14.00 -13.84 -15.57
CA GLN A 399 13.82 -13.75 -17.03
C GLN A 399 12.36 -13.48 -17.38
N VAL A 400 11.44 -14.15 -16.70
CA VAL A 400 10.00 -13.87 -16.80
C VAL A 400 9.72 -12.42 -16.38
N SER A 401 10.40 -11.89 -15.37
CA SER A 401 10.22 -10.52 -14.90
C SER A 401 10.66 -9.46 -15.93
N GLN A 402 11.73 -9.71 -16.71
CA GLN A 402 12.13 -8.81 -17.80
C GLN A 402 11.14 -8.80 -18.97
N ASP A 403 10.72 -9.98 -19.43
CA ASP A 403 9.72 -10.11 -20.51
C ASP A 403 8.36 -9.54 -20.10
N PHE A 404 7.97 -9.78 -18.85
CA PHE A 404 6.79 -9.20 -18.23
C PHE A 404 6.85 -7.68 -18.22
N SER A 405 7.94 -7.11 -17.72
CA SER A 405 8.15 -5.66 -17.67
C SER A 405 8.01 -5.04 -19.05
N ARG A 406 8.67 -5.62 -20.07
CA ARG A 406 8.62 -5.13 -21.45
C ARG A 406 7.20 -5.16 -22.02
N LYS A 407 6.48 -6.27 -21.84
CA LYS A 407 5.11 -6.43 -22.35
C LYS A 407 4.13 -5.44 -21.71
N TYR A 408 4.19 -5.27 -20.39
CA TYR A 408 3.28 -4.38 -19.67
C TYR A 408 3.61 -2.91 -19.87
N LEU A 409 4.90 -2.57 -19.90
CA LEU A 409 5.33 -1.24 -20.28
C LEU A 409 4.88 -0.93 -21.71
N GLN A 410 4.94 -1.88 -22.64
CA GLN A 410 4.43 -1.68 -23.99
C GLN A 410 2.91 -1.44 -24.02
N LYS A 411 2.11 -2.25 -23.30
CA LYS A 411 0.65 -2.02 -23.18
C LYS A 411 0.34 -0.62 -22.64
N LEU A 412 1.07 -0.19 -21.63
CA LEU A 412 0.88 1.12 -21.02
C LEU A 412 1.35 2.25 -21.94
N LYS A 413 2.46 2.08 -22.66
CA LYS A 413 2.94 3.01 -23.70
C LYS A 413 1.90 3.17 -24.81
N ASP A 414 1.28 2.08 -25.26
CA ASP A 414 0.24 2.09 -26.29
C ASP A 414 -1.07 2.72 -25.79
N ALA A 415 -1.40 2.53 -24.49
CA ALA A 415 -2.53 3.19 -23.86
C ALA A 415 -2.28 4.68 -23.56
N MET A 416 -1.04 5.16 -23.56
CA MET A 416 -0.67 6.54 -23.23
C MET A 416 -0.06 7.25 -24.45
N THR A 417 -0.79 7.28 -25.57
CA THR A 417 -0.35 8.03 -26.75
C THR A 417 -1.21 9.25 -26.99
N PHE A 418 -0.57 10.40 -27.15
CA PHE A 418 -1.25 11.68 -27.33
C PHE A 418 -0.95 12.26 -28.71
N THR A 419 -1.90 13.04 -29.21
CA THR A 419 -1.74 13.86 -30.40
C THR A 419 -1.89 15.31 -29.96
N ILE A 420 -0.86 16.12 -30.17
CA ILE A 420 -0.93 17.56 -30.01
C ILE A 420 -1.25 18.16 -31.38
N ASN A 421 -2.38 18.85 -31.49
CA ASN A 421 -2.66 19.75 -32.59
C ASN A 421 -2.33 21.17 -32.12
N TYR A 422 -1.70 21.97 -32.97
CA TYR A 422 -1.46 23.37 -32.65
C TYR A 422 -1.78 24.27 -33.83
N ASP A 423 -2.21 25.49 -33.50
CA ASP A 423 -2.51 26.56 -34.43
C ASP A 423 -1.74 27.81 -34.00
N VAL A 424 -1.06 28.45 -34.95
CA VAL A 424 -0.37 29.73 -34.72
C VAL A 424 -1.02 30.79 -35.58
N SER A 425 -1.50 31.87 -34.96
CA SER A 425 -2.02 33.04 -35.67
C SER A 425 -1.19 34.27 -35.33
N LEU A 426 -0.70 34.96 -36.35
CA LEU A 426 0.14 36.13 -36.22
C LEU A 426 -0.50 37.32 -36.92
N HIS A 427 -0.30 38.49 -36.34
CA HIS A 427 -0.59 39.76 -36.96
C HIS A 427 0.55 40.75 -36.69
N SER A 428 0.99 41.45 -37.73
CA SER A 428 1.88 42.59 -37.65
C SER A 428 1.22 43.82 -38.25
N GLY A 429 1.34 44.96 -37.56
CA GLY A 429 0.90 46.26 -38.05
C GLY A 429 1.72 46.73 -39.26
N ILE A 430 2.92 46.18 -39.47
CA ILE A 430 3.71 46.46 -40.67
C ILE A 430 3.06 45.76 -41.85
N ALA A 431 2.68 46.56 -42.85
CA ALA A 431 1.94 46.12 -44.04
C ALA A 431 0.71 45.25 -43.70
N ASN A 432 0.14 45.40 -42.50
CA ASN A 432 -0.99 44.63 -41.99
C ASN A 432 -0.85 43.11 -42.26
N GLN A 433 0.36 42.56 -42.07
CA GLN A 433 0.63 41.15 -42.34
C GLN A 433 -0.14 40.25 -41.38
N ARG A 434 -0.71 39.16 -41.91
CA ARG A 434 -1.36 38.10 -41.13
C ARG A 434 -0.93 36.74 -41.64
N MET A 435 -0.61 35.84 -40.72
CA MET A 435 -0.15 34.48 -41.02
C MET A 435 -0.86 33.47 -40.14
N THR A 436 -1.19 32.31 -40.70
CA THR A 436 -1.65 31.15 -39.94
C THR A 436 -0.76 29.95 -40.24
N LEU A 437 -0.34 29.26 -39.18
CA LEU A 437 0.38 27.99 -39.23
C LEU A 437 -0.43 26.94 -38.49
N LYS A 438 -0.33 25.70 -38.93
CA LYS A 438 -0.94 24.55 -38.27
C LYS A 438 0.06 23.44 -38.17
N GLY A 439 -0.02 22.62 -37.14
CA GLY A 439 0.78 21.42 -37.09
C GLY A 439 0.24 20.37 -36.14
N LYS A 440 0.88 19.21 -36.23
CA LYS A 440 0.47 18.03 -35.50
C LYS A 440 1.70 17.22 -35.07
N VAL A 441 1.76 16.90 -33.78
CA VAL A 441 2.82 16.08 -33.19
C VAL A 441 2.19 14.90 -32.46
N LYS A 442 2.67 13.69 -32.72
CA LYS A 442 2.24 12.50 -32.00
C LYS A 442 3.25 12.20 -30.89
N LEU A 443 2.82 12.30 -29.64
CA LEU A 443 3.62 11.97 -28.48
C LEU A 443 3.43 10.50 -28.11
N SER A 444 4.55 9.85 -27.79
CA SER A 444 4.57 8.53 -27.17
C SER A 444 5.44 8.59 -25.93
N TRP A 445 5.10 7.76 -24.95
CA TRP A 445 5.96 7.60 -23.78
C TRP A 445 7.25 6.90 -24.19
N LEU A 446 8.38 7.64 -24.15
CA LEU A 446 9.71 7.10 -24.35
C LEU A 446 10.38 6.84 -23.00
N ASP A 447 11.22 5.82 -23.01
CA ASP A 447 12.02 5.39 -21.88
C ASP A 447 13.48 5.46 -22.36
N GLU A 448 13.95 6.69 -22.61
CA GLU A 448 15.34 6.97 -22.95
C GLU A 448 15.98 7.65 -21.74
N ASN A 449 17.08 7.07 -21.23
CA ASN A 449 17.87 7.57 -20.11
C ASN A 449 17.12 7.73 -18.76
N ASP A 450 16.19 6.82 -18.44
CA ASP A 450 15.38 6.84 -17.20
C ASP A 450 14.46 8.08 -17.03
N GLU A 451 14.35 8.93 -18.05
CA GLU A 451 13.42 10.06 -18.02
C GLU A 451 12.04 9.62 -18.52
N LYS A 452 11.06 9.55 -17.60
CA LYS A 452 9.65 9.23 -17.89
C LYS A 452 8.97 10.40 -18.61
N VAL A 453 9.33 10.59 -19.88
CA VAL A 453 8.91 11.76 -20.67
C VAL A 453 8.11 11.32 -21.89
N PHE A 454 7.03 12.05 -22.17
CA PHE A 454 6.31 11.92 -23.44
C PHE A 454 7.01 12.81 -24.44
N THR A 455 7.51 12.25 -25.53
CA THR A 455 8.16 13.03 -26.58
C THR A 455 7.70 12.56 -27.96
N GLY A 456 7.80 13.44 -28.94
CA GLY A 456 7.37 13.16 -30.29
C GLY A 456 7.89 14.18 -31.28
N LYS A 457 7.92 13.74 -32.53
CA LYS A 457 8.27 14.55 -33.69
C LYS A 457 7.04 14.69 -34.58
N GLY A 458 6.85 15.87 -35.14
CA GLY A 458 5.79 16.14 -36.08
C GLY A 458 6.20 17.19 -37.08
N GLU A 459 5.20 17.72 -37.77
CA GLU A 459 5.38 18.69 -38.83
C GLU A 459 4.39 19.84 -38.64
N GLY A 460 4.88 21.06 -38.81
CA GLY A 460 4.07 22.26 -38.99
C GLY A 460 4.05 22.68 -40.45
N GLU A 461 3.01 23.39 -40.84
CA GLU A 461 2.87 23.99 -42.16
C GLU A 461 2.28 25.39 -42.06
N TYR A 462 2.74 26.27 -42.95
CA TYR A 462 2.04 27.51 -43.21
C TYR A 462 0.73 27.18 -43.95
N VAL A 463 -0.37 27.82 -43.56
CA VAL A 463 -1.70 27.60 -44.16
C VAL A 463 -2.26 28.85 -44.83
N SER A 464 -1.98 30.03 -44.28
CA SER A 464 -2.45 31.28 -44.87
C SER A 464 -1.47 32.45 -44.65
N TYR A 465 -1.49 33.39 -45.59
CA TYR A 465 -0.75 34.64 -45.54
C TYR A 465 -1.54 35.73 -46.27
N SER A 466 -1.61 36.90 -45.66
CA SER A 466 -2.16 38.10 -46.29
C SER A 466 -1.43 39.34 -45.80
N ASN A 467 -1.39 40.38 -46.63
CA ASN A 467 -0.85 41.69 -46.30
C ASN A 467 -1.66 42.79 -47.01
N SER A 468 -1.33 44.06 -46.76
CA SER A 468 -2.02 45.21 -47.36
C SER A 468 -1.70 45.46 -48.84
N SER A 469 -0.76 44.72 -49.44
CA SER A 469 -0.24 44.98 -50.78
C SER A 469 -0.60 43.83 -51.74
N PRO A 470 -1.71 43.95 -52.52
CA PRO A 470 -2.33 42.83 -53.23
C PRO A 470 -1.48 42.17 -54.33
N ASN A 471 -0.40 42.81 -54.80
CA ASN A 471 0.50 42.32 -55.87
C ASN A 471 1.88 41.87 -55.37
N THR A 472 2.02 41.51 -54.09
CA THR A 472 3.32 41.18 -53.49
C THR A 472 3.57 39.68 -53.33
N THR A 473 4.83 39.34 -53.06
CA THR A 473 5.35 38.01 -52.74
C THR A 473 4.45 37.26 -51.75
N ARG A 474 4.16 35.99 -52.03
CA ARG A 474 3.33 35.11 -51.19
C ARG A 474 4.19 34.00 -50.58
N ILE A 475 3.71 33.33 -49.55
CA ILE A 475 4.39 32.12 -49.06
C ILE A 475 4.19 31.00 -50.10
N ASP A 476 5.28 30.29 -50.42
CA ASP A 476 5.22 29.14 -51.32
C ASP A 476 4.63 27.94 -50.59
N TYR A 477 3.41 27.53 -50.94
CA TYR A 477 2.68 26.49 -50.21
C TYR A 477 2.81 25.11 -50.88
N PRO A 478 2.93 24.01 -50.08
CA PRO A 478 3.07 23.98 -48.63
C PRO A 478 4.52 24.29 -48.19
N ASN A 479 4.67 25.19 -47.22
CA ASN A 479 5.95 25.43 -46.55
C ASN A 479 5.91 24.70 -45.21
N LYS A 480 6.70 23.63 -45.07
CA LYS A 480 6.65 22.68 -43.95
C LYS A 480 7.92 22.74 -43.11
N TYR A 481 7.80 22.45 -41.82
CA TYR A 481 8.92 22.45 -40.89
C TYR A 481 8.78 21.37 -39.81
N PRO A 482 9.90 20.76 -39.37
CA PRO A 482 9.88 19.79 -38.29
C PRO A 482 9.59 20.50 -36.97
N VAL A 483 8.83 19.85 -36.09
CA VAL A 483 8.60 20.30 -34.71
C VAL A 483 8.76 19.14 -33.76
N ASN A 484 9.51 19.35 -32.68
CA ASN A 484 9.63 18.40 -31.58
C ASN A 484 8.87 18.96 -30.38
N MET A 485 8.08 18.10 -29.74
CA MET A 485 7.37 18.45 -28.51
C MET A 485 7.58 17.38 -27.45
N LYS A 486 7.57 17.80 -26.18
CA LYS A 486 7.55 16.88 -25.04
C LYS A 486 6.68 17.39 -23.89
N PHE A 487 6.11 16.48 -23.11
CA PHE A 487 5.51 16.83 -21.83
C PHE A 487 6.58 16.91 -20.74
N ILE A 488 6.52 17.97 -19.94
CA ILE A 488 7.30 18.14 -18.73
C ILE A 488 6.32 18.10 -17.54
N ASN A 489 6.76 17.51 -16.42
CA ASN A 489 6.01 17.45 -15.16
C ASN A 489 4.60 16.85 -15.27
N PHE A 490 4.38 15.89 -16.16
CA PHE A 490 3.08 15.25 -16.29
C PHE A 490 2.81 14.28 -15.12
N SER A 491 2.16 14.78 -14.07
CA SER A 491 1.61 13.97 -12.98
C SER A 491 0.09 14.15 -12.89
N PRO A 492 -0.72 13.22 -13.44
CA PRO A 492 -2.17 13.29 -13.38
C PRO A 492 -2.78 13.27 -11.97
N CYS A 493 -2.02 12.75 -11.01
CA CYS A 493 -2.43 12.69 -9.62
C CYS A 493 -2.21 14.02 -8.89
N ASP A 494 -1.12 14.72 -9.19
CA ASP A 494 -0.63 15.83 -8.36
C ASP A 494 -0.78 17.20 -9.05
N SER A 495 -1.11 17.21 -10.34
CA SER A 495 -1.24 18.43 -11.13
C SER A 495 -2.57 18.47 -11.89
N LYS A 496 -3.07 19.68 -12.13
CA LYS A 496 -4.21 19.95 -13.03
C LYS A 496 -3.76 20.46 -14.41
N THR A 497 -2.46 20.60 -14.60
CA THR A 497 -1.84 21.10 -15.82
C THR A 497 -0.75 20.15 -16.30
N VAL A 498 -0.43 20.23 -17.59
CA VAL A 498 0.73 19.61 -18.20
C VAL A 498 1.55 20.69 -18.90
N ASP A 499 2.86 20.67 -18.70
CA ASP A 499 3.75 21.61 -19.37
C ASP A 499 4.16 21.02 -20.72
N VAL A 500 3.88 21.72 -21.81
CA VAL A 500 4.22 21.34 -23.18
C VAL A 500 5.44 22.13 -23.61
N GLN A 501 6.59 21.46 -23.74
CA GLN A 501 7.78 22.07 -24.31
C GLN A 501 7.78 21.90 -25.83
N VAL A 502 8.06 22.97 -26.55
CA VAL A 502 8.10 23.06 -28.02
C VAL A 502 9.44 23.65 -28.45
N ASP A 503 10.12 23.03 -29.41
CA ASP A 503 11.44 23.49 -29.87
C ASP A 503 11.39 24.71 -30.80
N MET A 504 10.40 24.78 -31.67
CA MET A 504 10.21 25.90 -32.59
C MET A 504 8.73 26.15 -32.91
N ILE A 505 8.38 27.43 -33.11
CA ILE A 505 7.01 27.85 -33.43
C ILE A 505 6.79 27.94 -34.95
N GLY A 506 7.81 28.29 -35.72
CA GLY A 506 7.78 28.34 -37.18
C GLY A 506 9.06 27.83 -37.84
N ALA A 507 9.02 27.64 -39.16
CA ALA A 507 10.18 27.20 -39.94
C ALA A 507 11.41 28.10 -39.71
N GLN A 508 12.63 27.54 -39.65
CA GLN A 508 13.86 28.33 -39.53
C GLN A 508 14.01 29.30 -40.72
N THR A 509 13.91 28.73 -41.93
CA THR A 509 13.90 29.48 -43.20
C THR A 509 12.49 29.51 -43.77
N LYS A 510 12.09 30.64 -44.36
CA LYS A 510 10.78 30.77 -45.02
C LYS A 510 10.94 30.97 -46.51
N VAL A 511 10.29 30.13 -47.31
CA VAL A 511 10.27 30.24 -48.76
C VAL A 511 9.10 31.11 -49.21
N TRP A 512 9.42 32.08 -50.04
CA TRP A 512 8.50 33.01 -50.67
C TRP A 512 8.45 32.77 -52.18
N TYR A 513 7.29 33.03 -52.77
CA TYR A 513 7.04 32.96 -54.21
C TYR A 513 6.57 34.31 -54.73
N ASN A 514 7.29 34.86 -55.69
CA ASN A 514 6.90 36.06 -56.43
C ASN A 514 6.18 35.64 -57.73
N PRO A 515 4.85 35.83 -57.83
CA PRO A 515 4.10 35.43 -59.01
C PRO A 515 4.37 36.31 -60.24
N GLU A 516 4.84 37.55 -60.07
CA GLU A 516 5.15 38.44 -61.19
C GLU A 516 6.45 38.06 -61.91
N LEU A 517 7.41 37.51 -61.15
CA LEU A 517 8.72 37.11 -61.66
C LEU A 517 8.88 35.60 -61.85
N ASP A 518 7.88 34.81 -61.42
CA ASP A 518 7.94 33.35 -61.30
C ASP A 518 9.21 32.86 -60.57
N GLN A 519 9.55 33.53 -59.47
CA GLN A 519 10.78 33.28 -58.71
C GLN A 519 10.50 32.93 -57.25
N LYS A 520 11.33 32.04 -56.71
CA LYS A 520 11.34 31.68 -55.28
C LYS A 520 12.53 32.34 -54.59
N SER A 521 12.30 32.87 -53.40
CA SER A 521 13.34 33.36 -52.50
C SER A 521 13.17 32.75 -51.12
N SER A 522 14.22 32.75 -50.31
CA SER A 522 14.16 32.25 -48.95
C SER A 522 14.75 33.26 -47.98
N ASP A 523 14.05 33.53 -46.88
CA ASP A 523 14.61 34.29 -45.77
C ASP A 523 15.51 33.38 -44.93
N GLU A 524 16.70 33.87 -44.58
CA GLU A 524 17.62 33.19 -43.65
C GLU A 524 17.01 33.04 -42.24
N TYR A 525 16.07 33.92 -41.88
CA TYR A 525 15.39 33.88 -40.59
C TYR A 525 13.89 34.17 -40.74
N SER A 526 13.05 33.25 -40.28
CA SER A 526 11.60 33.39 -40.39
C SER A 526 11.04 34.49 -39.49
N PHE A 527 10.23 35.37 -40.08
CA PHE A 527 9.41 36.34 -39.37
C PHE A 527 8.58 35.74 -38.22
N VAL A 528 8.16 34.48 -38.32
CA VAL A 528 7.40 33.83 -37.22
C VAL A 528 8.28 33.64 -35.99
N ASN A 529 9.52 33.20 -36.19
CA ASN A 529 10.48 33.03 -35.10
C ASN A 529 10.89 34.37 -34.52
N PHE A 530 11.05 35.41 -35.36
CA PHE A 530 11.23 36.78 -34.89
C PHE A 530 10.09 37.22 -33.96
N MET A 531 8.84 37.06 -34.40
CA MET A 531 7.67 37.46 -33.62
C MET A 531 7.53 36.65 -32.33
N ALA A 532 7.78 35.35 -32.38
CA ALA A 532 7.78 34.47 -31.20
C ALA A 532 8.85 34.89 -30.20
N GLU A 533 10.07 35.16 -30.66
CA GLU A 533 11.14 35.65 -29.80
C GLU A 533 10.80 37.01 -29.20
N GLN A 534 10.13 37.92 -29.89
CA GLN A 534 9.79 39.22 -29.29
C GLN A 534 8.62 39.13 -28.30
N LEU A 535 7.62 38.28 -28.58
CA LEU A 535 6.35 38.27 -27.84
C LEU A 535 6.23 37.16 -26.79
N PHE A 536 6.96 36.05 -26.93
CA PHE A 536 6.91 34.89 -26.02
C PHE A 536 8.20 34.69 -25.22
N GLN A 537 8.94 35.77 -24.90
CA GLN A 537 10.14 35.67 -24.04
C GLN A 537 9.84 35.05 -22.67
N ASP A 538 8.67 35.30 -22.10
CA ASP A 538 8.24 34.74 -20.81
C ASP A 538 7.96 33.24 -20.85
N TYR A 539 7.77 32.66 -22.05
CA TYR A 539 7.64 31.23 -22.25
C TYR A 539 8.97 30.57 -22.63
N LYS A 540 9.98 31.33 -23.05
CA LYS A 540 11.27 30.83 -23.52
C LYS A 540 12.14 30.37 -22.35
N GLN A 541 12.67 29.16 -22.44
CA GLN A 541 13.54 28.53 -21.45
C GLN A 541 15.03 28.77 -21.79
N GLU A 542 15.92 28.48 -20.84
CA GLU A 542 17.38 28.64 -21.02
C GLU A 542 17.95 27.79 -22.17
N ASP A 543 17.33 26.64 -22.45
CA ASP A 543 17.68 25.74 -23.55
C ASP A 543 17.20 26.23 -24.94
N GLY A 544 16.49 27.37 -24.98
CA GLY A 544 15.95 27.99 -26.18
C GLY A 544 14.55 27.51 -26.58
N ASN A 545 14.00 26.49 -25.92
CA ASN A 545 12.67 25.97 -26.18
C ASN A 545 11.58 26.83 -25.52
N TYR A 546 10.33 26.69 -25.96
CA TYR A 546 9.17 27.35 -25.36
C TYR A 546 8.40 26.37 -24.47
N LEU A 547 7.94 26.82 -23.31
CA LEU A 547 7.18 26.00 -22.36
C LEU A 547 5.78 26.57 -22.16
N PHE A 548 4.75 25.80 -22.50
CA PHE A 548 3.35 26.21 -22.40
C PHE A 548 2.59 25.34 -21.41
N GLN A 549 2.00 25.94 -20.39
CA GLN A 549 1.23 25.21 -19.39
C GLN A 549 -0.22 25.06 -19.83
N VAL A 550 -0.64 23.82 -20.09
CA VAL A 550 -1.99 23.49 -20.58
C VAL A 550 -2.79 22.82 -19.47
N PRO A 551 -3.95 23.37 -19.03
CA PRO A 551 -4.83 22.68 -18.11
C PRO A 551 -5.40 21.42 -18.75
N PHE A 552 -5.54 20.35 -17.96
CA PHE A 552 -6.15 19.12 -18.45
C PHE A 552 -7.33 18.66 -17.61
N THR A 553 -8.21 17.87 -18.24
CA THR A 553 -9.41 17.28 -17.65
C THR A 553 -9.28 15.77 -17.72
N ASN A 554 -9.34 15.10 -16.56
CA ASN A 554 -9.39 13.64 -16.49
C ASN A 554 -10.71 13.11 -17.08
N ASN A 555 -10.71 11.90 -17.60
CA ASN A 555 -11.88 11.24 -18.21
C ASN A 555 -12.43 11.93 -19.46
N ASN A 556 -11.57 12.61 -20.23
CA ASN A 556 -11.95 13.27 -21.47
C ASN A 556 -10.97 12.96 -22.60
N ALA A 557 -11.45 12.65 -23.81
CA ALA A 557 -10.60 12.37 -24.96
C ALA A 557 -9.76 13.59 -25.39
N VAL A 558 -10.34 14.79 -25.28
CA VAL A 558 -9.59 16.04 -25.38
C VAL A 558 -9.07 16.33 -23.97
N MET A 559 -7.80 15.97 -23.76
CA MET A 559 -7.15 16.07 -22.48
C MET A 559 -7.12 17.53 -22.03
N GLY A 560 -6.73 18.46 -22.91
CA GLY A 560 -6.65 19.88 -22.60
C GLY A 560 -6.56 20.72 -23.87
N SER A 561 -7.02 21.97 -23.80
CA SER A 561 -6.83 22.95 -24.87
C SER A 561 -6.70 24.35 -24.29
N GLU A 562 -5.71 25.10 -24.75
CA GLU A 562 -5.38 26.43 -24.24
C GLU A 562 -4.87 27.33 -25.35
N SER A 563 -5.11 28.64 -25.24
CA SER A 563 -4.64 29.63 -26.21
C SER A 563 -3.80 30.71 -25.54
N PHE A 564 -2.53 30.80 -25.94
CA PHE A 564 -1.57 31.76 -25.42
C PHE A 564 -1.49 32.94 -26.39
N THR A 565 -2.06 34.08 -26.01
CA THR A 565 -2.05 35.30 -26.82
C THR A 565 -1.16 36.37 -26.19
N LYS A 566 -0.27 36.95 -26.98
CA LYS A 566 0.54 38.13 -26.61
C LYS A 566 0.38 39.21 -27.65
N THR A 567 0.30 40.45 -27.18
CA THR A 567 0.23 41.65 -28.03
C THR A 567 1.18 42.69 -27.44
N ALA A 568 2.05 43.25 -28.26
CA ALA A 568 2.96 44.31 -27.84
C ALA A 568 3.33 45.21 -29.02
N SER A 569 4.01 46.33 -28.74
CA SER A 569 4.71 47.08 -29.77
C SER A 569 6.08 46.44 -30.00
N ILE A 570 6.38 46.06 -31.24
CA ILE A 570 7.61 45.38 -31.62
C ILE A 570 8.48 46.38 -32.37
N GLY A 571 9.75 46.48 -31.98
CA GLY A 571 10.75 47.25 -32.70
C GLY A 571 11.30 46.48 -33.89
N TYR A 572 11.28 47.09 -35.06
CA TYR A 572 11.80 46.55 -36.31
C TYR A 572 13.04 47.37 -36.70
N PRO A 573 14.18 46.72 -37.03
CA PRO A 573 15.46 47.40 -37.26
C PRO A 573 15.41 48.56 -38.27
N GLU A 574 14.49 48.53 -39.23
CA GLU A 574 14.41 49.50 -40.34
C GLU A 574 13.04 50.20 -40.48
N GLU A 575 12.01 49.72 -39.79
CA GLU A 575 10.61 50.11 -40.02
C GLU A 575 9.97 50.82 -38.80
N GLY A 576 10.76 51.06 -37.75
CA GLY A 576 10.30 51.66 -36.50
C GLY A 576 9.57 50.65 -35.61
N SER A 577 8.54 51.08 -34.89
CA SER A 577 7.76 50.20 -34.01
C SER A 577 6.33 50.03 -34.52
N ALA A 578 5.81 48.81 -34.54
CA ALA A 578 4.42 48.53 -34.91
C ALA A 578 3.76 47.60 -33.89
N SER A 579 2.43 47.59 -33.84
CA SER A 579 1.69 46.62 -33.04
C SER A 579 1.86 45.22 -33.63
N GLY A 580 2.23 44.24 -32.81
CA GLY A 580 2.29 42.85 -33.19
C GLY A 580 1.51 41.99 -32.21
N SER A 581 0.88 40.93 -32.72
CA SER A 581 0.26 39.91 -31.88
C SER A 581 0.58 38.50 -32.38
N ILE A 582 0.80 37.59 -31.45
CA ILE A 582 0.91 36.15 -31.70
C ILE A 582 -0.08 35.43 -30.80
N THR A 583 -0.79 34.46 -31.36
CA THR A 583 -1.62 33.50 -30.63
C THR A 583 -1.15 32.10 -30.96
N TYR A 584 -0.84 31.32 -29.92
CA TYR A 584 -0.48 29.92 -30.03
C TYR A 584 -1.54 29.09 -29.32
N THR A 585 -2.31 28.31 -30.06
CA THR A 585 -3.33 27.43 -29.51
C THR A 585 -2.81 26.02 -29.50
N ILE A 586 -2.90 25.34 -28.36
CA ILE A 586 -2.52 23.93 -28.18
C ILE A 586 -3.79 23.15 -27.86
N GLU A 587 -4.00 22.03 -28.55
CA GLU A 587 -5.00 21.02 -28.21
C GLU A 587 -4.29 19.67 -28.03
N ILE A 588 -4.44 19.09 -26.84
CA ILE A 588 -3.92 17.78 -26.49
C ILE A 588 -5.05 16.78 -26.57
N LYS A 589 -4.96 15.83 -27.49
CA LYS A 589 -5.93 14.75 -27.65
C LYS A 589 -5.32 13.41 -27.26
N HIS A 590 -6.00 12.66 -26.42
CA HIS A 590 -5.64 11.29 -26.11
C HIS A 590 -6.07 10.37 -27.26
N THR A 591 -5.11 9.66 -27.84
CA THR A 591 -5.26 8.83 -29.04
C THR A 591 -4.57 7.49 -28.83
N PRO A 592 -5.07 6.61 -27.94
CA PRO A 592 -4.43 5.33 -27.64
C PRO A 592 -4.37 4.42 -28.89
N LYS A 593 -3.39 3.51 -28.93
CA LYS A 593 -3.17 2.57 -30.03
C LYS A 593 -3.91 1.25 -29.88
#